data_AF-A0A958QZ27-F1
#
_entry.id   AF-A0A958QZ27-F1
#
_cell.length_a   1.000
_cell.length_b   1.000
_cell.length_c   1.000
_cell.angle_alpha   90.00
_cell.angle_beta   90.00
_cell.angle_gamma   90.00
#
_symmetry.space_group_name_H-M   'P 1'
#
loop_
_entity.id
_entity.type
_entity.pdbx_description
1 polymer ?
#
loop_
_entity_poly.entity_id
_entity_poly.type
_entity_poly.pdbx_seq_one_letter_code
_entity_poly.pdbx_strand_id
1 'polypeptide(L)'
;DGGEGQLAMAKGFRGRKLYYAAFELLVRMAKERIGSSIGEAALYELSLLTQESAFDHEELNRLLIGNEFPRLHPDIDSFVSYYQAMDLLQLGFSDWAKVPLGRIRKGSYWDFLMQYWTAVGEVARGRIDRAIALFQGLTEEPGLPQPLFEKAALQYSRLVFEKGDFQTAFVIYNNLKIKGVREFGRIQLERAWVYYYLKDFGKAMGILTALQAPYFKPSLTFERHILEMIIYRDLCHYEAVEYVAQRFRENFKDSLIAIRNRQALRDDRVLFNLSVMNREVQEDANLIDQIRREGNLLKDYPWEGFSFYNPLLEGYARIDEILQARVGNQLEEKARAAANELLDAEEQVQFLEYTSRLDRLRIRRGTELKYLSQEISLVTFEKIFWPVDSEFWWDEIPDYNMNISSRCGDSGLSEENDLEKDFE
;
A
#
# COMPACT_ATOMS: atom_id res chain seq x y z
N ASP A 1 -18.10 -33.17 24.79
CA ASP A 1 -18.18 -32.20 23.68
C ASP A 1 -17.15 -31.08 23.75
N GLY A 2 -15.88 -31.37 23.42
CA GLY A 2 -14.82 -30.34 23.38
C GLY A 2 -14.86 -29.43 22.15
N GLY A 3 -15.50 -29.86 21.06
CA GLY A 3 -15.51 -29.12 19.79
C GLY A 3 -16.32 -27.83 19.81
N GLU A 4 -17.48 -27.82 20.48
CA GLU A 4 -18.30 -26.61 20.61
C GLU A 4 -17.60 -25.55 21.49
N GLY A 5 -16.94 -25.99 22.56
CA GLY A 5 -16.14 -25.11 23.41
C GLY A 5 -14.97 -24.47 22.67
N GLN A 6 -14.27 -25.23 21.82
CA GLN A 6 -13.20 -24.70 20.97
C GLN A 6 -13.73 -23.72 19.91
N LEU A 7 -14.88 -24.00 19.31
CA LEU A 7 -15.51 -23.08 18.35
C LEU A 7 -15.89 -21.76 19.04
N ALA A 8 -16.50 -21.83 20.23
CA ALA A 8 -16.85 -20.66 21.02
C ALA A 8 -15.60 -19.85 21.41
N MET A 9 -14.50 -20.53 21.77
CA MET A 9 -13.21 -19.88 22.06
C MET A 9 -12.67 -19.16 20.82
N ALA A 10 -12.68 -19.80 19.65
CA ALA A 10 -12.21 -19.19 18.41
C ALA A 10 -13.04 -17.94 18.03
N LYS A 11 -14.37 -18.00 18.16
CA LYS A 11 -15.25 -16.83 17.97
C LYS A 11 -14.93 -15.73 18.99
N GLY A 12 -14.65 -16.10 20.24
CA GLY A 12 -14.23 -15.17 21.29
C GLY A 12 -12.90 -14.46 20.97
N PHE A 13 -11.93 -15.18 20.41
CA PHE A 13 -10.66 -14.60 19.95
C PHE A 13 -10.87 -13.64 18.78
N ARG A 14 -11.66 -14.02 17.77
CA ARG A 14 -12.00 -13.12 16.65
C ARG A 14 -12.71 -11.86 17.14
N GLY A 15 -13.66 -11.99 18.07
CA GLY A 15 -14.37 -10.85 18.67
C GLY A 15 -13.47 -9.90 19.46
N ARG A 16 -12.35 -10.41 20.02
CA ARG A 16 -11.30 -9.60 20.68
C ARG A 16 -10.18 -9.15 19.73
N LYS A 17 -10.31 -9.40 18.42
CA LYS A 17 -9.29 -9.10 17.40
C LYS A 17 -7.96 -9.82 17.64
N LEU A 18 -8.01 -11.00 18.26
CA LEU A 18 -6.89 -11.95 18.34
C LEU A 18 -7.02 -12.91 17.14
N TYR A 19 -6.78 -12.38 15.94
CA TYR A 19 -7.07 -13.07 14.70
C TYR A 19 -6.15 -14.26 14.46
N TYR A 20 -4.88 -14.19 14.83
CA TYR A 20 -3.97 -15.34 14.66
C TYR A 20 -4.40 -16.52 15.54
N ALA A 21 -4.71 -16.28 16.81
CA ALA A 21 -5.22 -17.30 17.72
C ALA A 21 -6.53 -17.94 17.20
N ALA A 22 -7.45 -17.11 16.69
CA ALA A 22 -8.67 -17.59 16.08
C ALA A 22 -8.39 -18.44 14.83
N PHE A 23 -7.51 -17.97 13.95
CA PHE A 23 -7.12 -18.66 12.72
C PHE A 23 -6.54 -20.05 12.99
N GLU A 24 -5.55 -20.15 13.89
CA GLU A 24 -4.90 -21.42 14.24
C GLU A 24 -5.92 -22.45 14.76
N LEU A 25 -6.79 -22.02 15.70
CA LEU A 25 -7.84 -22.88 16.24
C LEU A 25 -8.81 -23.34 15.15
N LEU A 26 -9.29 -22.41 14.31
CA LEU A 26 -10.28 -22.73 13.29
C LEU A 26 -9.70 -23.65 12.20
N VAL A 27 -8.45 -23.43 11.78
CA VAL A 27 -7.77 -24.32 10.82
C VAL A 27 -7.66 -25.73 11.40
N ARG A 28 -7.20 -25.86 12.65
CA ARG A 28 -7.10 -27.17 13.32
C ARG A 28 -8.45 -27.87 13.38
N MET A 29 -9.50 -27.15 13.78
CA MET A 29 -10.86 -27.70 13.85
C MET A 29 -11.41 -28.10 12.49
N ALA A 30 -11.18 -27.30 11.46
CA ALA A 30 -11.59 -27.60 10.10
C ALA A 30 -10.89 -28.87 9.57
N LYS A 31 -9.60 -29.08 9.91
CA LYS A 31 -8.83 -30.28 9.55
C LYS A 31 -9.31 -31.53 10.29
N GLU A 32 -9.49 -31.43 11.62
CA GLU A 32 -9.81 -32.60 12.45
C GLU A 32 -11.26 -33.08 12.31
N ARG A 33 -12.17 -32.20 11.85
CA ARG A 33 -13.62 -32.44 11.89
C ARG A 33 -14.31 -32.24 10.55
N ILE A 34 -13.63 -32.57 9.46
CA ILE A 34 -14.18 -32.50 8.09
C ILE A 34 -15.51 -33.25 8.02
N GLY A 35 -16.52 -32.61 7.44
CA GLY A 35 -17.86 -33.18 7.26
C GLY A 35 -18.76 -33.20 8.49
N SER A 36 -18.30 -32.67 9.62
CA SER A 36 -19.17 -32.37 10.76
C SER A 36 -19.71 -30.94 10.70
N SER A 37 -20.82 -30.67 11.39
CA SER A 37 -21.36 -29.31 11.57
C SER A 37 -20.37 -28.35 12.21
N ILE A 38 -19.50 -28.85 13.11
CA ILE A 38 -18.46 -28.06 13.77
C ILE A 38 -17.36 -27.68 12.78
N GLY A 39 -16.92 -28.62 11.93
CA GLY A 39 -15.94 -28.35 10.89
C GLY A 39 -16.45 -27.35 9.85
N GLU A 40 -17.72 -27.48 9.45
CA GLU A 40 -18.38 -26.53 8.56
C GLU A 40 -18.50 -25.14 9.20
N ALA A 41 -18.91 -25.06 10.47
CA ALA A 41 -18.94 -23.79 11.20
C ALA A 41 -17.54 -23.17 11.36
N ALA A 42 -16.49 -23.98 11.51
CA ALA A 42 -15.11 -23.49 11.55
C ALA A 42 -14.67 -22.90 10.21
N LEU A 43 -15.01 -23.55 9.09
CA LEU A 43 -14.78 -23.01 7.74
C LEU A 43 -15.53 -21.71 7.50
N TYR A 44 -16.75 -21.58 8.00
CA TYR A 44 -17.51 -20.34 7.92
C TYR A 44 -16.80 -19.20 8.66
N GLU A 45 -16.37 -19.41 9.91
CA GLU A 45 -15.63 -18.38 10.67
C GLU A 45 -14.26 -18.07 10.03
N LEU A 46 -13.57 -19.04 9.43
CA LEU A 46 -12.36 -18.80 8.62
C LEU A 46 -12.65 -17.90 7.42
N SER A 47 -13.76 -18.14 6.72
CA SER A 47 -14.16 -17.34 5.57
C SER A 47 -14.40 -15.87 5.95
N LEU A 48 -14.89 -15.60 7.17
CA LEU A 48 -15.06 -14.24 7.69
C LEU A 48 -13.71 -13.65 8.12
N LEU A 49 -12.88 -14.42 8.82
CA LEU A 49 -11.58 -13.96 9.31
C LEU A 49 -10.64 -13.51 8.18
N THR A 50 -10.63 -14.26 7.08
CA THR A 50 -9.85 -13.94 5.87
C THR A 50 -10.28 -12.65 5.17
N GLN A 51 -11.49 -12.15 5.45
CA GLN A 51 -11.99 -10.85 4.97
C GLN A 51 -11.62 -9.70 5.90
N GLU A 52 -11.32 -9.98 7.17
CA GLU A 52 -11.15 -8.97 8.23
C GLU A 52 -9.69 -8.67 8.58
N SER A 53 -8.77 -9.63 8.34
CA SER A 53 -7.41 -9.59 8.89
C SER A 53 -6.37 -10.23 7.96
N ALA A 54 -5.09 -10.03 8.27
CA ALA A 54 -4.01 -10.79 7.63
C ALA A 54 -4.00 -12.23 8.17
N PHE A 55 -3.67 -13.19 7.31
CA PHE A 55 -3.67 -14.62 7.64
C PHE A 55 -2.57 -15.36 6.87
N ASP A 56 -2.20 -16.57 7.33
CA ASP A 56 -1.20 -17.39 6.67
C ASP A 56 -1.80 -18.11 5.45
N HIS A 57 -1.50 -17.61 4.25
CA HIS A 57 -2.00 -18.15 3.00
C HIS A 57 -1.52 -19.59 2.76
N GLU A 58 -0.29 -19.94 3.16
CA GLU A 58 0.26 -21.28 2.95
C GLU A 58 -0.53 -22.32 3.75
N GLU A 59 -0.80 -22.02 5.03
CA GLU A 59 -1.52 -22.91 5.91
C GLU A 59 -3.01 -23.04 5.53
N LEU A 60 -3.62 -21.94 5.07
CA LEU A 60 -4.99 -21.96 4.55
C LEU A 60 -5.08 -22.80 3.26
N ASN A 61 -4.15 -22.61 2.32
CA ASN A 61 -4.10 -23.37 1.08
C ASN A 61 -3.90 -24.87 1.36
N ARG A 62 -3.03 -25.21 2.31
CA ARG A 62 -2.83 -26.60 2.77
C ARG A 62 -4.11 -27.23 3.29
N LEU A 63 -4.97 -26.47 3.99
CA LEU A 63 -6.28 -26.95 4.41
C LEU A 63 -7.25 -27.10 3.23
N LEU A 64 -7.41 -26.07 2.40
CA LEU A 64 -8.50 -26.01 1.40
C LEU A 64 -8.25 -26.84 0.14
N ILE A 65 -6.98 -27.02 -0.24
CA ILE A 65 -6.57 -27.76 -1.44
C ILE A 65 -6.16 -29.18 -1.09
N GLY A 66 -5.56 -29.38 0.09
CA GLY A 66 -5.08 -30.69 0.53
C GLY A 66 -6.17 -31.66 1.01
N ASN A 67 -7.43 -31.22 1.11
CA ASN A 67 -8.53 -32.02 1.65
C ASN A 67 -9.76 -31.99 0.74
N GLU A 68 -10.50 -33.10 0.73
CA GLU A 68 -11.81 -33.19 0.09
C GLU A 68 -12.91 -32.84 1.10
N PHE A 69 -13.81 -31.94 0.70
CA PHE A 69 -14.94 -31.53 1.53
C PHE A 69 -16.24 -32.17 1.01
N PRO A 70 -17.14 -32.61 1.91
CA PRO A 70 -18.47 -33.04 1.52
C PRO A 70 -19.30 -31.85 1.03
N ARG A 71 -20.59 -32.06 0.72
CA ARG A 71 -21.47 -30.98 0.31
C ARG A 71 -21.60 -29.92 1.41
N LEU A 72 -21.04 -28.73 1.16
CA LEU A 72 -21.05 -27.58 2.07
C LEU A 72 -22.23 -26.65 1.77
N HIS A 73 -22.58 -25.81 2.75
CA HIS A 73 -23.45 -24.66 2.54
C HIS A 73 -22.90 -23.76 1.41
N PRO A 74 -23.74 -23.18 0.53
CA PRO A 74 -23.28 -22.43 -0.66
C PRO A 74 -22.27 -21.29 -0.38
N ASP A 75 -22.40 -20.61 0.75
CA ASP A 75 -21.47 -19.53 1.13
C ASP A 75 -20.07 -20.05 1.49
N ILE A 76 -19.99 -21.24 2.07
CA ILE A 76 -18.73 -21.89 2.44
C ILE A 76 -18.15 -22.60 1.21
N ASP A 77 -19.00 -23.22 0.38
CA ASP A 77 -18.56 -23.82 -0.89
C ASP A 77 -17.93 -22.77 -1.82
N SER A 78 -18.46 -21.54 -1.81
CA SER A 78 -17.87 -20.41 -2.56
C SER A 78 -16.47 -20.06 -2.05
N PHE A 79 -16.25 -20.07 -0.73
CA PHE A 79 -14.94 -19.85 -0.11
C PHE A 79 -13.94 -20.92 -0.53
N VAL A 80 -14.27 -22.21 -0.33
CA VAL A 80 -13.40 -23.32 -0.68
C VAL A 80 -13.11 -23.34 -2.18
N SER A 81 -14.15 -23.21 -3.00
CA SER A 81 -14.06 -23.26 -4.45
C SER A 81 -13.21 -22.10 -5.01
N TYR A 82 -13.26 -20.91 -4.40
CA TYR A 82 -12.38 -19.81 -4.80
C TYR A 82 -10.89 -20.19 -4.69
N TYR A 83 -10.45 -20.69 -3.54
CA TYR A 83 -9.03 -21.06 -3.35
C TYR A 83 -8.62 -22.23 -4.25
N GLN A 84 -9.48 -23.25 -4.41
CA GLN A 84 -9.24 -24.35 -5.34
C GLN A 84 -9.13 -23.87 -6.80
N ALA A 85 -9.99 -22.94 -7.22
CA ALA A 85 -9.93 -22.36 -8.55
C ALA A 85 -8.64 -21.56 -8.76
N MET A 86 -8.25 -20.74 -7.78
CA MET A 86 -7.06 -19.91 -7.86
C MET A 86 -5.78 -20.75 -7.97
N ASP A 87 -5.66 -21.83 -7.20
CA ASP A 87 -4.53 -22.75 -7.30
C ASP A 87 -4.42 -23.39 -8.69
N LEU A 88 -5.54 -23.91 -9.22
CA LEU A 88 -5.58 -24.48 -10.57
C LEU A 88 -5.19 -23.45 -11.64
N LEU A 89 -5.62 -22.20 -11.49
CA LEU A 89 -5.26 -21.10 -12.40
C LEU A 89 -3.77 -20.75 -12.31
N GLN A 90 -3.20 -20.72 -11.11
CA GLN A 90 -1.76 -20.50 -10.90
C GLN A 90 -0.91 -21.61 -11.53
N LEU A 91 -1.40 -22.86 -11.47
CA LEU A 91 -0.77 -24.01 -12.14
C LEU A 91 -1.03 -24.07 -13.66
N GLY A 92 -1.87 -23.18 -14.20
CA GLY A 92 -2.19 -23.11 -15.63
C GLY A 92 -3.33 -24.04 -16.10
N PHE A 93 -4.00 -24.76 -15.19
CA PHE A 93 -5.08 -25.70 -15.47
C PHE A 93 -6.45 -25.00 -15.62
N SER A 94 -6.54 -24.08 -16.58
CA SER A 94 -7.74 -23.25 -16.78
C SER A 94 -9.04 -24.02 -17.07
N ASP A 95 -8.98 -25.16 -17.78
CA ASP A 95 -10.15 -25.99 -18.02
C ASP A 95 -10.67 -26.66 -16.74
N TRP A 96 -9.77 -27.07 -15.86
CA TRP A 96 -10.12 -27.72 -14.60
C TRP A 96 -10.68 -26.70 -13.60
N ALA A 97 -10.15 -25.47 -13.64
CA ALA A 97 -10.65 -24.37 -12.82
C ALA A 97 -12.13 -24.02 -13.08
N LYS A 98 -12.68 -24.35 -14.27
CA LYS A 98 -14.11 -24.10 -14.58
C LYS A 98 -15.06 -24.78 -13.58
N VAL A 99 -14.69 -25.95 -13.06
CA VAL A 99 -15.53 -26.71 -12.11
C VAL A 99 -15.69 -25.97 -10.78
N PRO A 100 -14.62 -25.63 -10.03
CA PRO A 100 -14.76 -24.83 -8.82
C PRO A 100 -15.31 -23.43 -9.10
N LEU A 101 -14.93 -22.78 -10.21
CA LEU A 101 -15.49 -21.47 -10.57
C LEU A 101 -17.03 -21.50 -10.73
N GLY A 102 -17.58 -22.58 -11.28
CA GLY A 102 -19.02 -22.76 -11.42
C GLY A 102 -19.78 -22.96 -10.11
N ARG A 103 -19.08 -23.28 -9.01
CA ARG A 103 -19.65 -23.43 -7.67
C ARG A 103 -19.69 -22.14 -6.86
N ILE A 104 -18.97 -21.11 -7.29
CA ILE A 104 -18.95 -19.81 -6.61
C ILE A 104 -20.32 -19.12 -6.79
N ARG A 105 -20.99 -18.83 -5.69
CA ARG A 105 -22.30 -18.15 -5.69
C ARG A 105 -22.15 -16.72 -6.19
N LYS A 106 -22.96 -16.33 -7.18
CA LYS A 106 -23.02 -14.97 -7.73
C LYS A 106 -23.40 -13.94 -6.65
N GLY A 107 -22.71 -12.79 -6.67
CA GLY A 107 -22.90 -11.73 -5.68
C GLY A 107 -22.37 -12.06 -4.27
N SER A 108 -21.65 -13.18 -4.09
CA SER A 108 -20.89 -13.43 -2.86
C SER A 108 -19.58 -12.63 -2.87
N TYR A 109 -18.95 -12.45 -1.70
CA TYR A 109 -17.62 -11.84 -1.60
C TYR A 109 -16.60 -12.51 -2.54
N TRP A 110 -16.64 -13.84 -2.64
CA TRP A 110 -15.73 -14.63 -3.46
C TRP A 110 -15.96 -14.43 -4.97
N ASP A 111 -17.21 -14.22 -5.40
CA ASP A 111 -17.51 -13.86 -6.79
C ASP A 111 -16.96 -12.47 -7.12
N PHE A 112 -17.15 -11.47 -6.24
CA PHE A 112 -16.55 -10.15 -6.43
C PHE A 112 -15.02 -10.22 -6.46
N LEU A 113 -14.42 -11.03 -5.59
CA LEU A 113 -12.97 -11.22 -5.57
C LEU A 113 -12.46 -11.89 -6.86
N MET A 114 -13.19 -12.85 -7.41
CA MET A 114 -12.89 -13.41 -8.73
C MET A 114 -13.00 -12.38 -9.85
N GLN A 115 -14.02 -11.51 -9.82
CA GLN A 115 -14.15 -10.43 -10.80
C GLN A 115 -12.96 -9.47 -10.71
N TYR A 116 -12.54 -9.11 -9.48
CA TYR A 116 -11.33 -8.31 -9.24
C TYR A 116 -10.10 -8.94 -9.89
N TRP A 117 -9.85 -10.23 -9.65
CA TRP A 117 -8.69 -10.92 -10.25
C TRP A 117 -8.79 -11.09 -11.76
N THR A 118 -10.00 -11.21 -12.29
CA THR A 118 -10.23 -11.23 -13.74
C THR A 118 -9.82 -9.89 -14.35
N ALA A 119 -10.16 -8.77 -13.71
CA ALA A 119 -9.75 -7.44 -14.12
C ALA A 119 -8.21 -7.27 -14.06
N VAL A 120 -7.57 -7.72 -12.98
CA VAL A 120 -6.10 -7.75 -12.86
C VAL A 120 -5.47 -8.59 -13.99
N GLY A 121 -6.07 -9.73 -14.33
CA GLY A 121 -5.63 -10.58 -15.42
C GLY A 121 -5.70 -9.89 -16.80
N GLU A 122 -6.69 -9.03 -17.04
CA GLU A 122 -6.76 -8.24 -18.27
C GLU A 122 -5.69 -7.13 -18.30
N VAL A 123 -5.32 -6.55 -17.15
CA VAL A 123 -4.16 -5.64 -17.04
C VAL A 123 -2.88 -6.37 -17.44
N ALA A 124 -2.64 -7.57 -16.89
CA ALA A 124 -1.46 -8.38 -17.22
C ALA A 124 -1.37 -8.76 -18.72
N ARG A 125 -2.50 -8.80 -19.42
CA ARG A 125 -2.57 -9.04 -20.88
C ARG A 125 -2.47 -7.76 -21.72
N GLY A 126 -2.25 -6.60 -21.10
CA GLY A 126 -2.20 -5.29 -21.76
C GLY A 126 -3.55 -4.80 -22.27
N ARG A 127 -4.68 -5.39 -21.86
CA ARG A 127 -6.02 -5.02 -22.32
C ARG A 127 -6.64 -3.99 -21.38
N ILE A 128 -6.00 -2.83 -21.30
CA ILE A 128 -6.27 -1.80 -20.30
C ILE A 128 -7.73 -1.31 -20.34
N ASP A 129 -8.30 -1.06 -21.52
CA ASP A 129 -9.68 -0.60 -21.66
C ASP A 129 -10.71 -1.58 -21.08
N ARG A 130 -10.47 -2.89 -21.24
CA ARG A 130 -11.33 -3.92 -20.65
C ARG A 130 -11.17 -3.96 -19.13
N ALA A 131 -9.94 -3.86 -18.64
CA ALA A 131 -9.68 -3.82 -17.21
C ALA A 131 -10.36 -2.63 -16.53
N ILE A 132 -10.28 -1.44 -17.13
CA ILE A 132 -10.97 -0.23 -16.66
C ILE A 132 -12.47 -0.47 -16.57
N ALA A 133 -13.10 -0.98 -17.63
CA ALA A 133 -14.54 -1.27 -17.62
C ALA A 133 -14.94 -2.30 -16.55
N LEU A 134 -14.11 -3.33 -16.32
CA LEU A 134 -14.36 -4.34 -15.29
C LEU A 134 -14.22 -3.75 -13.88
N PHE A 135 -13.19 -2.95 -13.61
CA PHE A 135 -13.03 -2.31 -12.30
C PHE A 135 -14.11 -1.27 -12.03
N GLN A 136 -14.47 -0.46 -13.03
CA GLN A 136 -15.56 0.50 -12.92
C GLN A 136 -16.88 -0.22 -12.60
N GLY A 137 -17.23 -1.25 -13.39
CA GLY A 137 -18.43 -2.06 -13.16
C GLY A 137 -18.43 -2.65 -11.74
N LEU A 138 -17.30 -3.21 -11.30
CA LEU A 138 -17.16 -3.74 -9.94
C LEU A 138 -17.42 -2.67 -8.87
N THR A 139 -16.89 -1.45 -9.02
CA THR A 139 -17.13 -0.36 -8.07
C THR A 139 -18.57 0.17 -8.05
N GLU A 140 -19.35 -0.11 -9.09
CA GLU A 140 -20.77 0.27 -9.21
C GLU A 140 -21.73 -0.83 -8.70
N GLU A 141 -21.24 -2.05 -8.46
CA GLU A 141 -22.06 -3.19 -8.03
C GLU A 141 -22.63 -3.00 -6.61
N PRO A 142 -23.96 -3.15 -6.43
CA PRO A 142 -24.58 -3.06 -5.12
C PRO A 142 -24.17 -4.26 -4.24
N GLY A 143 -23.68 -3.97 -3.03
CA GLY A 143 -23.30 -5.00 -2.06
C GLY A 143 -21.83 -5.40 -2.11
N LEU A 144 -20.98 -4.70 -2.88
CA LEU A 144 -19.54 -4.89 -2.82
C LEU A 144 -19.00 -4.54 -1.42
N PRO A 145 -18.30 -5.45 -0.73
CA PRO A 145 -17.74 -5.15 0.58
C PRO A 145 -16.70 -4.03 0.54
N GLN A 146 -16.73 -3.12 1.52
CA GLN A 146 -15.90 -1.91 1.56
C GLN A 146 -14.40 -2.15 1.31
N PRO A 147 -13.74 -3.17 1.91
CA PRO A 147 -12.32 -3.40 1.65
C PRO A 147 -12.01 -3.78 0.20
N LEU A 148 -12.94 -4.50 -0.46
CA LEU A 148 -12.78 -4.89 -1.85
C LEU A 148 -13.13 -3.73 -2.80
N PHE A 149 -14.11 -2.90 -2.44
CA PHE A 149 -14.38 -1.63 -3.11
C PHE A 149 -13.13 -0.74 -3.13
N GLU A 150 -12.49 -0.52 -1.97
CA GLU A 150 -11.29 0.31 -1.87
C GLU A 150 -10.14 -0.24 -2.73
N LYS A 151 -9.93 -1.56 -2.74
CA LYS A 151 -8.93 -2.20 -3.61
C LYS A 151 -9.25 -2.02 -5.09
N ALA A 152 -10.50 -2.26 -5.49
CA ALA A 152 -10.94 -2.12 -6.88
C ALA A 152 -10.85 -0.66 -7.36
N ALA A 153 -11.34 0.28 -6.56
CA ALA A 153 -11.30 1.72 -6.84
C ALA A 153 -9.87 2.25 -6.94
N LEU A 154 -8.94 1.75 -6.11
CA LEU A 154 -7.53 2.10 -6.23
C LEU A 154 -6.93 1.66 -7.57
N GLN A 155 -7.17 0.41 -8.00
CA GLN A 155 -6.68 -0.06 -9.29
C GLN A 155 -7.34 0.68 -10.46
N TYR A 156 -8.64 0.95 -10.37
CA TYR A 156 -9.36 1.76 -11.33
C TYR A 156 -8.72 3.15 -11.48
N SER A 157 -8.45 3.83 -10.35
CA SER A 157 -7.83 5.14 -10.34
C SER A 157 -6.46 5.16 -11.01
N ARG A 158 -5.61 4.15 -10.74
CA ARG A 158 -4.29 4.01 -11.36
C ARG A 158 -4.38 3.84 -12.88
N LEU A 159 -5.28 3.00 -13.36
CA LEU A 159 -5.45 2.78 -14.81
C LEU A 159 -6.03 4.00 -15.53
N VAL A 160 -6.97 4.70 -14.89
CA VAL A 160 -7.56 5.95 -15.40
C VAL A 160 -6.52 7.06 -15.46
N PHE A 161 -5.66 7.14 -14.43
CA PHE A 161 -4.50 8.03 -14.41
C PHE A 161 -3.52 7.72 -15.55
N GLU A 162 -3.17 6.45 -15.78
CA GLU A 162 -2.31 6.04 -16.90
C GLU A 162 -2.90 6.40 -18.27
N LYS A 163 -4.24 6.39 -18.40
CA LYS A 163 -4.98 6.86 -19.58
C LYS A 163 -4.96 8.38 -19.77
N GLY A 164 -4.50 9.14 -18.79
CA GLY A 164 -4.43 10.59 -18.81
C GLY A 164 -5.71 11.30 -18.33
N ASP A 165 -6.70 10.57 -17.80
CA ASP A 165 -7.89 11.18 -17.19
C ASP A 165 -7.63 11.47 -15.70
N PHE A 166 -6.86 12.54 -15.47
CA PHE A 166 -6.45 12.94 -14.14
C PHE A 166 -7.62 13.43 -13.27
N GLN A 167 -8.68 13.95 -13.88
CA GLN A 167 -9.84 14.47 -13.15
C GLN A 167 -10.65 13.33 -12.53
N THR A 168 -10.90 12.26 -13.28
CA THR A 168 -11.59 11.08 -12.75
C THR A 168 -10.73 10.40 -11.67
N ALA A 169 -9.42 10.24 -11.92
CA ALA A 169 -8.50 9.69 -10.93
C ALA A 169 -8.50 10.50 -9.62
N PHE A 170 -8.51 11.84 -9.71
CA PHE A 170 -8.61 12.74 -8.56
C PHE A 170 -9.84 12.48 -7.70
N VAL A 171 -11.02 12.39 -8.34
CA VAL A 171 -12.29 12.14 -7.62
C VAL A 171 -12.23 10.81 -6.89
N ILE A 172 -11.66 9.77 -7.50
CA ILE A 172 -11.55 8.46 -6.87
C ILE A 172 -10.60 8.53 -5.67
N TYR A 173 -9.36 9.02 -5.86
CA TYR A 173 -8.36 9.07 -4.79
C TYR A 173 -8.84 9.84 -3.55
N ASN A 174 -9.58 10.93 -3.71
CA ASN A 174 -10.09 11.71 -2.58
C ASN A 174 -11.17 10.99 -1.76
N ASN A 175 -11.86 10.01 -2.35
CA ASN A 175 -12.90 9.25 -1.69
C ASN A 175 -12.38 7.94 -1.07
N LEU A 176 -11.13 7.55 -1.34
CA LEU A 176 -10.52 6.35 -0.78
C LEU A 176 -10.22 6.51 0.71
N LYS A 177 -10.62 5.52 1.51
CA LYS A 177 -10.41 5.46 2.97
C LYS A 177 -9.52 4.30 3.37
N ILE A 178 -8.42 4.12 2.62
CA ILE A 178 -7.52 2.99 2.79
C ILE A 178 -6.72 3.12 4.09
N LYS A 179 -6.68 2.02 4.84
CA LYS A 179 -5.97 1.90 6.11
C LYS A 179 -4.56 1.34 5.91
N GLY A 180 -3.65 1.71 6.80
CA GLY A 180 -2.27 1.21 6.85
C GLY A 180 -1.25 2.23 6.34
N VAL A 181 -0.16 2.38 7.08
CA VAL A 181 0.87 3.42 6.87
C VAL A 181 1.48 3.35 5.47
N ARG A 182 1.88 2.14 5.03
CA ARG A 182 2.57 1.89 3.76
C ARG A 182 1.71 2.29 2.56
N GLU A 183 0.53 1.68 2.45
CA GLU A 183 -0.37 1.93 1.32
C GLU A 183 -0.90 3.37 1.34
N PHE A 184 -1.20 3.93 2.52
CA PHE A 184 -1.63 5.31 2.63
C PHE A 184 -0.57 6.30 2.12
N GLY A 185 0.70 6.12 2.52
CA GLY A 185 1.80 6.98 2.03
C GLY A 185 1.98 6.89 0.52
N ARG A 186 1.86 5.69 -0.05
CA ARG A 186 1.89 5.48 -1.50
C ARG A 186 0.75 6.21 -2.21
N ILE A 187 -0.47 6.09 -1.68
CA ILE A 187 -1.65 6.78 -2.24
C ILE A 187 -1.47 8.30 -2.19
N GLN A 188 -0.90 8.85 -1.12
CA GLN A 188 -0.61 10.28 -1.06
C GLN A 188 0.38 10.71 -2.14
N LEU A 189 1.42 9.92 -2.42
CA LEU A 189 2.32 10.21 -3.52
C LEU A 189 1.62 10.14 -4.89
N GLU A 190 0.77 9.14 -5.11
CA GLU A 190 -0.05 9.03 -6.33
C GLU A 190 -1.01 10.23 -6.47
N ARG A 191 -1.57 10.75 -5.37
CA ARG A 191 -2.36 11.99 -5.36
C ARG A 191 -1.50 13.21 -5.73
N ALA A 192 -0.28 13.31 -5.23
CA ALA A 192 0.63 14.40 -5.59
C ALA A 192 0.90 14.42 -7.10
N TRP A 193 1.09 13.25 -7.73
CA TRP A 193 1.18 13.14 -9.19
C TRP A 193 -0.08 13.62 -9.89
N VAL A 194 -1.26 13.23 -9.42
CA VAL A 194 -2.54 13.71 -9.97
C VAL A 194 -2.63 15.24 -9.92
N TYR A 195 -2.33 15.84 -8.78
CA TYR A 195 -2.31 17.32 -8.64
C TYR A 195 -1.30 17.98 -9.57
N TYR A 196 -0.10 17.40 -9.73
CA TYR A 196 0.90 17.88 -10.68
C TYR A 196 0.36 17.90 -12.13
N TYR A 197 -0.29 16.83 -12.56
CA TYR A 197 -0.88 16.77 -13.91
C TYR A 197 -2.08 17.72 -14.08
N LEU A 198 -2.85 17.94 -13.01
CA LEU A 198 -3.91 18.97 -12.96
C LEU A 198 -3.37 20.41 -12.83
N LYS A 199 -2.04 20.59 -12.79
CA LYS A 199 -1.34 21.88 -12.66
C LYS A 199 -1.59 22.61 -11.34
N ASP A 200 -1.99 21.89 -10.29
CA ASP A 200 -2.05 22.41 -8.92
C ASP A 200 -0.75 22.06 -8.17
N PHE A 201 0.31 22.81 -8.49
CA PHE A 201 1.64 22.57 -7.95
C PHE A 201 1.72 22.80 -6.43
N GLY A 202 1.00 23.78 -5.90
CA GLY A 202 0.95 24.07 -4.47
C GLY A 202 0.40 22.90 -3.65
N LYS A 203 -0.72 22.30 -4.10
CA LYS A 203 -1.26 21.09 -3.47
C LYS A 203 -0.35 19.88 -3.62
N ALA A 204 0.25 19.68 -4.80
CA ALA A 204 1.23 18.61 -5.00
C ALA A 204 2.41 18.76 -4.02
N MET A 205 3.00 19.95 -3.93
CA MET A 205 4.12 20.22 -3.02
C MET A 205 3.73 20.12 -1.54
N GLY A 206 2.51 20.54 -1.17
CA GLY A 206 1.99 20.39 0.18
C GLY A 206 1.97 18.93 0.62
N ILE A 207 1.47 18.03 -0.23
CA ILE A 207 1.47 16.58 0.03
C ILE A 207 2.90 16.02 0.10
N LEU A 208 3.78 16.41 -0.83
CA LEU A 208 5.18 15.94 -0.84
C LEU A 208 5.96 16.37 0.41
N THR A 209 5.62 17.54 0.95
CA THR A 209 6.14 18.05 2.22
C THR A 209 5.59 17.24 3.40
N ALA A 210 4.28 17.00 3.43
CA ALA A 210 3.65 16.18 4.48
C ALA A 210 4.18 14.74 4.53
N LEU A 211 4.55 14.18 3.38
CA LEU A 211 5.18 12.85 3.28
C LEU A 211 6.58 12.76 3.93
N GLN A 212 7.18 13.87 4.35
CA GLN A 212 8.43 13.88 5.12
C GLN A 212 8.22 13.53 6.60
N ALA A 213 6.97 13.51 7.08
CA ALA A 213 6.65 13.24 8.47
C ALA A 213 7.22 11.88 8.94
N PRO A 214 7.71 11.77 10.19
CA PRO A 214 8.25 10.52 10.73
C PRO A 214 7.30 9.32 10.63
N TYR A 215 5.99 9.58 10.62
CA TYR A 215 4.94 8.59 10.42
C TYR A 215 5.11 7.81 9.10
N PHE A 216 5.56 8.47 8.03
CA PHE A 216 5.71 7.90 6.69
C PHE A 216 7.06 7.23 6.43
N LYS A 217 7.94 7.10 7.44
CA LYS A 217 9.21 6.37 7.29
C LYS A 217 9.08 4.97 6.65
N PRO A 218 8.03 4.16 6.95
CA PRO A 218 7.83 2.88 6.28
C PRO A 218 7.43 2.99 4.79
N SER A 219 6.96 4.15 4.36
CA SER A 219 6.49 4.46 3.00
C SER A 219 7.49 5.33 2.24
N LEU A 220 8.72 5.49 2.76
CA LEU A 220 9.75 6.31 2.16
C LEU A 220 10.06 5.80 0.74
N THR A 221 10.03 6.71 -0.22
CA THR A 221 10.31 6.44 -1.64
C THR A 221 11.13 7.58 -2.23
N PHE A 222 12.01 7.23 -3.18
CA PHE A 222 12.81 8.20 -3.94
C PHE A 222 11.97 9.03 -4.90
N GLU A 223 10.82 8.51 -5.34
CA GLU A 223 9.96 9.14 -6.35
C GLU A 223 9.40 10.48 -5.87
N ARG A 224 9.21 10.63 -4.55
CA ARG A 224 8.84 11.90 -3.91
C ARG A 224 9.83 13.01 -4.25
N HIS A 225 11.13 12.75 -4.16
CA HIS A 225 12.18 13.73 -4.48
C HIS A 225 12.21 14.06 -5.97
N ILE A 226 12.02 13.05 -6.82
CA ILE A 226 11.98 13.24 -8.28
C ILE A 226 10.81 14.16 -8.65
N LEU A 227 9.62 13.94 -8.09
CA LEU A 227 8.46 14.80 -8.34
C LEU A 227 8.67 16.23 -7.80
N GLU A 228 9.25 16.40 -6.60
CA GLU A 228 9.64 17.72 -6.09
C GLU A 228 10.57 18.46 -7.08
N MET A 229 11.60 17.77 -7.58
CA MET A 229 12.53 18.34 -8.57
C MET A 229 11.85 18.73 -9.88
N ILE A 230 10.92 17.90 -10.38
CA ILE A 230 10.15 18.20 -11.59
C ILE A 230 9.31 19.47 -11.38
N ILE A 231 8.59 19.56 -10.25
CA ILE A 231 7.75 20.74 -9.94
C ILE A 231 8.60 22.00 -9.83
N TYR A 232 9.69 21.97 -9.07
CA TYR A 232 10.59 23.13 -8.94
C TYR A 232 11.18 23.55 -10.28
N ARG A 233 11.61 22.60 -11.12
CA ARG A 233 12.15 22.91 -12.45
C ARG A 233 11.09 23.53 -13.37
N ASP A 234 9.87 23.01 -13.35
CA ASP A 234 8.76 23.52 -14.17
C ASP A 234 8.35 24.95 -13.77
N LEU A 235 8.47 25.27 -12.48
CA LEU A 235 8.26 26.60 -11.91
C LEU A 235 9.51 27.50 -11.92
N CYS A 236 10.60 27.05 -12.54
CA CYS A 236 11.88 27.76 -12.67
C CYS A 236 12.62 28.05 -11.35
N HIS A 237 12.36 27.28 -10.29
CA HIS A 237 13.12 27.32 -9.03
C HIS A 237 14.36 26.40 -9.11
N TYR A 238 15.32 26.76 -9.94
CA TYR A 238 16.47 25.87 -10.24
C TYR A 238 17.36 25.59 -9.02
N GLU A 239 17.53 26.55 -8.11
CA GLU A 239 18.32 26.34 -6.87
C GLU A 239 17.64 25.33 -5.94
N ALA A 240 16.30 25.36 -5.85
CA ALA A 240 15.55 24.40 -5.07
C ALA A 240 15.72 22.97 -5.62
N VAL A 241 15.85 22.80 -6.94
CA VAL A 241 16.17 21.49 -7.55
C VAL A 241 17.50 20.95 -7.02
N GLU A 242 18.53 21.79 -6.90
CA GLU A 242 19.83 21.38 -6.35
C GLU A 242 19.73 20.96 -4.88
N TYR A 243 18.95 21.71 -4.09
CA TYR A 243 18.70 21.38 -2.69
C TYR A 243 17.98 20.03 -2.52
N VAL A 244 16.97 19.73 -3.35
CA VAL A 244 16.29 18.43 -3.33
C VAL A 244 17.25 17.31 -3.75
N ALA A 245 18.09 17.52 -4.76
CA ALA A 245 19.11 16.54 -5.19
C ALA A 245 20.12 16.24 -4.08
N GLN A 246 20.55 17.25 -3.32
CA GLN A 246 21.41 17.06 -2.15
C GLN A 246 20.70 16.24 -1.07
N ARG A 247 19.45 16.58 -0.74
CA ARG A 247 18.66 15.85 0.27
C ARG A 247 18.43 14.39 -0.13
N PHE A 248 18.22 14.13 -1.42
CA PHE A 248 18.17 12.76 -1.94
C PHE A 248 19.49 12.02 -1.65
N ARG A 249 20.64 12.60 -2.03
CA ARG A 249 21.95 12.00 -1.78
C ARG A 249 22.21 11.75 -0.30
N GLU A 250 21.78 12.65 0.57
CA GLU A 250 21.92 12.50 2.03
C GLU A 250 21.03 11.36 2.57
N ASN A 251 19.76 11.32 2.18
CA ASN A 251 18.79 10.32 2.65
C ASN A 251 19.15 8.89 2.22
N PHE A 252 19.75 8.73 1.03
CA PHE A 252 20.05 7.43 0.43
C PHE A 252 21.55 7.09 0.44
N LYS A 253 22.39 7.92 1.07
CA LYS A 253 23.86 7.79 1.06
C LYS A 253 24.33 6.39 1.47
N ASP A 254 23.87 5.93 2.63
CA ASP A 254 24.34 4.67 3.22
C ASP A 254 23.92 3.48 2.36
N SER A 255 22.69 3.51 1.84
CA SER A 255 22.16 2.48 0.94
C SER A 255 22.91 2.44 -0.39
N LEU A 256 23.21 3.60 -0.99
CA LEU A 256 24.00 3.68 -2.22
C LEU A 256 25.44 3.16 -2.00
N ILE A 257 26.05 3.47 -0.85
CA ILE A 257 27.36 2.92 -0.48
C ILE A 257 27.29 1.40 -0.29
N ALA A 258 26.25 0.89 0.39
CA ALA A 258 26.04 -0.54 0.60
C ALA A 258 25.90 -1.29 -0.74
N ILE A 259 25.13 -0.74 -1.67
CA ILE A 259 24.95 -1.29 -3.03
C ILE A 259 26.28 -1.34 -3.77
N ARG A 260 27.00 -0.22 -3.84
CA ARG A 260 28.29 -0.12 -4.55
C ARG A 260 29.35 -1.05 -3.97
N ASN A 261 29.35 -1.24 -2.65
CA ASN A 261 30.25 -2.14 -1.94
C ASN A 261 29.79 -3.61 -1.92
N ARG A 262 28.66 -3.94 -2.56
CA ARG A 262 28.08 -5.30 -2.62
C ARG A 262 27.86 -5.92 -1.23
N GLN A 263 27.43 -5.10 -0.28
CA GLN A 263 27.09 -5.55 1.08
C GLN A 263 25.78 -6.35 1.07
N ALA A 264 25.46 -6.98 2.19
CA ALA A 264 24.20 -7.70 2.36
C ALA A 264 23.02 -6.70 2.36
N LEU A 265 22.34 -6.58 1.21
CA LEU A 265 21.27 -5.59 0.98
C LEU A 265 20.05 -5.78 1.88
N ARG A 266 19.84 -6.98 2.41
CA ARG A 266 18.72 -7.31 3.31
C ARG A 266 18.77 -6.56 4.65
N ASP A 267 19.98 -6.17 5.09
CA ASP A 267 20.19 -5.54 6.39
C ASP A 267 20.04 -4.00 6.28
N ASP A 268 19.97 -3.47 5.06
CA ASP A 268 19.70 -2.05 4.82
C ASP A 268 18.21 -1.74 5.02
N ARG A 269 17.91 -0.85 5.96
CA ARG A 269 16.54 -0.52 6.34
C ARG A 269 15.74 0.17 5.23
N VAL A 270 16.39 0.96 4.37
CA VAL A 270 15.72 1.68 3.29
C VAL A 270 15.35 0.70 2.19
N LEU A 271 16.29 -0.14 1.78
CA LEU A 271 16.05 -1.21 0.80
C LEU A 271 15.03 -2.22 1.32
N PHE A 272 15.07 -2.55 2.62
CA PHE A 272 14.02 -3.35 3.26
C PHE A 272 12.64 -2.71 3.06
N ASN A 273 12.48 -1.42 3.41
CA ASN A 273 11.19 -0.75 3.29
C ASN A 273 10.69 -0.67 1.85
N LEU A 274 11.59 -0.40 0.88
CA LEU A 274 11.26 -0.41 -0.54
C LEU A 274 10.84 -1.80 -1.03
N SER A 275 11.54 -2.85 -0.58
CA SER A 275 11.26 -4.25 -0.95
C SER A 275 9.92 -4.75 -0.42
N VAL A 276 9.56 -4.33 0.81
CA VAL A 276 8.30 -4.74 1.48
C VAL A 276 7.07 -4.09 0.83
N MET A 277 7.24 -3.12 -0.07
CA MET A 277 6.13 -2.60 -0.89
C MET A 277 5.67 -3.60 -1.96
N ASN A 278 6.46 -4.65 -2.24
CA ASN A 278 6.01 -5.75 -3.07
C ASN A 278 4.87 -6.51 -2.37
N ARG A 279 3.77 -6.77 -3.08
CA ARG A 279 2.56 -7.38 -2.51
C ARG A 279 2.81 -8.70 -1.77
N GLU A 280 3.63 -9.61 -2.33
CA GLU A 280 3.88 -10.93 -1.73
C GLU A 280 4.54 -10.77 -0.36
N VAL A 281 5.55 -9.90 -0.29
CA VAL A 281 6.27 -9.59 0.94
C VAL A 281 5.38 -8.80 1.91
N GLN A 282 4.54 -7.91 1.39
CA GLN A 282 3.63 -7.06 2.17
C GLN A 282 2.58 -7.89 2.91
N GLU A 283 2.04 -8.95 2.31
CA GLU A 283 1.04 -9.82 2.95
C GLU A 283 1.62 -10.53 4.19
N ASP A 284 2.81 -11.14 4.08
CA ASP A 284 3.50 -11.75 5.22
C ASP A 284 4.00 -10.71 6.24
N ALA A 285 4.49 -9.54 5.79
CA ALA A 285 4.91 -8.46 6.69
C ALA A 285 3.74 -7.90 7.51
N ASN A 286 2.56 -7.74 6.90
CA ASN A 286 1.35 -7.31 7.60
C ASN A 286 0.92 -8.35 8.65
N LEU A 287 1.07 -9.64 8.34
CA LEU A 287 0.80 -10.73 9.27
C LEU A 287 1.77 -10.73 10.46
N ILE A 288 3.07 -10.54 10.23
CA ILE A 288 4.09 -10.38 11.29
C ILE A 288 3.71 -9.22 12.22
N ASP A 289 3.40 -8.06 11.66
CA ASP A 289 3.00 -6.89 12.42
C ASP A 289 1.72 -7.15 13.25
N GLN A 290 0.77 -7.91 12.70
CA GLN A 290 -0.44 -8.32 13.40
C GLN A 290 -0.13 -9.28 14.56
N ILE A 291 0.66 -10.33 14.33
CA ILE A 291 1.06 -11.33 15.33
C ILE A 291 1.79 -10.67 16.49
N ARG A 292 2.70 -9.73 16.22
CA ARG A 292 3.43 -9.01 17.27
C ARG A 292 2.53 -8.13 18.12
N ARG A 293 1.60 -7.40 17.49
CA ARG A 293 0.61 -6.60 18.21
C ARG A 293 -0.26 -7.48 19.09
N GLU A 294 -0.82 -8.55 18.53
CA GLU A 294 -1.64 -9.50 19.26
C GLU A 294 -0.88 -10.19 20.40
N GLY A 295 0.36 -10.63 20.16
CA GLY A 295 1.22 -11.24 21.17
C GLY A 295 1.57 -10.30 22.33
N ASN A 296 1.70 -9.00 22.07
CA ASN A 296 1.82 -8.00 23.12
C ASN A 296 0.50 -7.80 23.88
N LEU A 297 -0.63 -7.71 23.17
CA LEU A 297 -1.96 -7.63 23.79
C LEU A 297 -2.26 -8.85 24.68
N LEU A 298 -1.80 -10.04 24.30
CA LEU A 298 -1.95 -11.26 25.09
C LEU A 298 -1.30 -11.18 26.48
N LYS A 299 -0.24 -10.39 26.64
CA LYS A 299 0.42 -10.16 27.94
C LYS A 299 -0.44 -9.32 28.89
N ASP A 300 -1.36 -8.52 28.35
CA ASP A 300 -2.25 -7.66 29.14
C ASP A 300 -3.46 -8.43 29.70
N TYR A 301 -3.75 -9.62 29.17
CA TYR A 301 -4.87 -10.44 29.66
C TYR A 301 -4.47 -11.27 30.89
N PRO A 302 -5.33 -11.35 31.92
CA PRO A 302 -5.08 -12.13 33.12
C PRO A 302 -5.35 -13.63 32.87
N TRP A 303 -4.63 -14.23 31.94
CA TRP A 303 -4.84 -15.62 31.49
C TRP A 303 -3.78 -16.61 31.96
N GLU A 304 -2.82 -16.18 32.78
CA GLU A 304 -1.71 -17.00 33.29
C GLU A 304 -2.15 -18.31 33.97
N GLY A 305 -3.34 -18.32 34.59
CA GLY A 305 -3.89 -19.50 35.25
C GLY A 305 -4.55 -20.53 34.31
N PHE A 306 -4.72 -20.21 33.02
CA PHE A 306 -5.34 -21.13 32.07
C PHE A 306 -4.30 -21.97 31.32
N SER A 307 -4.56 -23.27 31.19
CA SER A 307 -3.65 -24.22 30.55
C SER A 307 -3.35 -23.93 29.07
N PHE A 308 -4.19 -23.14 28.39
CA PHE A 308 -4.00 -22.78 26.99
C PHE A 308 -3.07 -21.56 26.80
N TYR A 309 -2.76 -20.80 27.86
CA TYR A 309 -2.08 -19.51 27.74
C TYR A 309 -0.61 -19.64 27.28
N ASN A 310 0.19 -20.48 27.95
CA ASN A 310 1.59 -20.66 27.58
C ASN A 310 1.77 -21.25 26.17
N PRO A 311 1.04 -22.32 25.77
CA PRO A 311 1.10 -22.82 24.41
C PRO A 311 0.71 -21.78 23.35
N LEU A 312 -0.24 -20.89 23.68
CA LEU A 312 -0.63 -19.80 22.79
C LEU A 312 0.52 -18.82 22.60
N LEU A 313 1.14 -18.32 23.67
CA LEU A 313 2.29 -17.41 23.59
C LEU A 313 3.47 -18.01 22.81
N GLU A 314 3.77 -19.29 23.05
CA GLU A 314 4.80 -20.04 22.30
C GLU A 314 4.42 -20.18 20.81
N GLY A 315 3.14 -20.36 20.51
CA GLY A 315 2.61 -20.40 19.14
C GLY A 315 2.86 -19.08 18.40
N TYR A 316 2.55 -17.94 19.03
CA TYR A 316 2.82 -16.61 18.49
C TYR A 316 4.32 -16.38 18.22
N ALA A 317 5.19 -16.74 19.16
CA ALA A 317 6.64 -16.61 18.98
C ALA A 317 7.17 -17.48 17.83
N ARG A 318 6.71 -18.74 17.76
CA ARG A 318 7.12 -19.68 16.72
C ARG A 318 6.71 -19.22 15.32
N ILE A 319 5.49 -18.73 15.15
CA ILE A 319 5.05 -18.26 13.83
C ILE A 319 5.75 -16.97 13.42
N ASP A 320 6.09 -16.08 14.37
CA ASP A 320 6.88 -14.88 14.08
C ASP A 320 8.23 -15.29 13.48
N GLU A 321 8.93 -16.25 14.08
CA GLU A 321 10.20 -16.77 13.56
C GLU A 321 10.07 -17.39 12.15
N ILE A 322 9.01 -18.19 11.92
CA ILE A 322 8.76 -18.83 10.62
C ILE A 322 8.50 -17.78 9.54
N LEU A 323 7.63 -16.81 9.82
CA LEU A 323 7.29 -15.76 8.85
C LEU A 323 8.48 -14.82 8.60
N GLN A 324 9.27 -14.51 9.63
CA GLN A 324 10.51 -13.76 9.43
C GLN A 324 11.50 -14.48 8.52
N ALA A 325 11.63 -15.81 8.67
CA ALA A 325 12.49 -16.60 7.79
C ALA A 325 11.96 -16.61 6.35
N ARG A 326 10.64 -16.75 6.16
CA ARG A 326 9.96 -16.71 4.85
C ARG A 326 10.17 -15.35 4.16
N VAL A 327 9.87 -14.27 4.85
CA VAL A 327 10.10 -12.89 4.38
C VAL A 327 11.58 -12.67 4.07
N GLY A 328 12.48 -13.11 4.94
CA GLY A 328 13.92 -12.98 4.74
C GLY A 328 14.42 -13.65 3.46
N ASN A 329 13.87 -14.81 3.10
CA ASN A 329 14.21 -15.51 1.86
C ASN A 329 13.70 -14.79 0.61
N GLN A 330 12.47 -14.24 0.65
CA GLN A 330 11.91 -13.46 -0.46
C GLN A 330 12.61 -12.11 -0.62
N LEU A 331 13.04 -11.52 0.49
CA LEU A 331 13.60 -10.18 0.54
C LEU A 331 14.91 -10.07 -0.25
N GLU A 332 15.72 -11.12 -0.38
CA GLU A 332 16.98 -11.02 -1.11
C GLU A 332 16.75 -10.64 -2.59
N GLU A 333 15.79 -11.28 -3.25
CA GLU A 333 15.43 -10.95 -4.63
C GLU A 333 14.81 -9.54 -4.71
N LYS A 334 13.88 -9.22 -3.81
CA LYS A 334 13.17 -7.94 -3.83
C LYS A 334 14.09 -6.76 -3.48
N ALA A 335 15.08 -6.97 -2.61
CA ALA A 335 16.09 -5.97 -2.26
C ALA A 335 17.04 -5.69 -3.42
N ARG A 336 17.34 -6.69 -4.24
CA ARG A 336 18.10 -6.46 -5.49
C ARG A 336 17.31 -5.62 -6.48
N ALA A 337 16.01 -5.90 -6.65
CA ALA A 337 15.14 -5.08 -7.49
C ALA A 337 15.07 -3.64 -6.98
N ALA A 338 14.81 -3.44 -5.69
CA ALA A 338 14.78 -2.11 -5.06
C ALA A 338 16.13 -1.37 -5.14
N ALA A 339 17.26 -2.09 -5.06
CA ALA A 339 18.58 -1.52 -5.24
C ALA A 339 18.81 -1.02 -6.67
N ASN A 340 18.37 -1.77 -7.68
CA ASN A 340 18.43 -1.31 -9.07
C ASN A 340 17.56 -0.08 -9.28
N GLU A 341 16.33 -0.09 -8.77
CA GLU A 341 15.43 1.08 -8.84
C GLU A 341 16.05 2.32 -8.16
N LEU A 342 16.75 2.14 -7.03
CA LEU A 342 17.43 3.24 -6.35
C LEU A 342 18.62 3.79 -7.17
N LEU A 343 19.35 2.93 -7.88
CA LEU A 343 20.41 3.37 -8.79
C LEU A 343 19.84 4.12 -9.99
N ASP A 344 18.75 3.62 -10.59
CA ASP A 344 18.04 4.31 -11.67
C ASP A 344 17.52 5.67 -11.20
N ALA A 345 16.99 5.75 -9.98
CA ALA A 345 16.55 7.00 -9.37
C ALA A 345 17.72 7.97 -9.13
N GLU A 346 18.89 7.47 -8.72
CA GLU A 346 20.09 8.31 -8.60
C GLU A 346 20.49 8.92 -9.95
N GLU A 347 20.46 8.13 -11.04
CA GLU A 347 20.73 8.64 -12.38
C GLU A 347 19.70 9.69 -12.83
N GLN A 348 18.42 9.46 -12.54
CA GLN A 348 17.36 10.42 -12.85
C GLN A 348 17.54 11.73 -12.07
N VAL A 349 17.87 11.67 -10.78
CA VAL A 349 18.16 12.86 -9.96
C VAL A 349 19.36 13.63 -10.52
N GLN A 350 20.46 12.94 -10.85
CA GLN A 350 21.64 13.57 -11.45
C GLN A 350 21.30 14.24 -12.79
N PHE A 351 20.51 13.57 -13.63
CA PHE A 351 20.05 14.13 -14.90
C PHE A 351 19.17 15.37 -14.71
N LEU A 352 18.20 15.33 -13.79
CA LEU A 352 17.32 16.46 -13.48
C LEU A 352 18.11 17.65 -12.92
N GLU A 353 19.07 17.42 -12.02
CA GLU A 353 19.96 18.45 -11.50
C GLU A 353 20.78 19.10 -12.63
N TYR A 354 21.43 18.29 -13.47
CA TYR A 354 22.24 18.78 -14.58
C TYR A 354 21.41 19.57 -15.60
N THR A 355 20.25 19.05 -16.00
CA THR A 355 19.38 19.73 -16.96
C THR A 355 18.81 21.02 -16.40
N SER A 356 18.48 21.07 -15.11
CA SER A 356 18.03 22.29 -14.43
C SER A 356 19.10 23.37 -14.40
N ARG A 357 20.37 23.00 -14.17
CA ARG A 357 21.52 23.92 -14.27
C ARG A 357 21.68 24.51 -15.66
N LEU A 358 21.52 23.68 -16.69
CA LEU A 358 21.57 24.15 -18.08
C LEU A 358 20.38 25.08 -18.40
N ASP A 359 19.19 24.74 -17.92
CA ASP A 359 17.99 25.54 -18.15
C ASP A 359 18.06 26.91 -17.46
N ARG A 360 18.70 27.02 -16.29
CA ARG A 360 18.99 28.31 -15.65
C ARG A 360 19.78 29.26 -16.56
N LEU A 361 20.68 28.72 -17.39
CA LEU A 361 21.51 29.50 -18.30
C LEU A 361 20.82 29.82 -19.64
N ARG A 362 19.70 29.16 -19.95
CA ARG A 362 18.98 29.35 -21.20
C ARG A 362 18.03 30.53 -21.11
N ILE A 363 18.15 31.47 -22.05
CA ILE A 363 17.14 32.50 -22.26
C ILE A 363 15.92 31.84 -22.89
N ARG A 364 14.87 31.57 -22.10
CA ARG A 364 13.61 31.02 -22.61
C ARG A 364 12.92 32.06 -23.49
N ARG A 365 12.77 31.75 -24.79
CA ARG A 365 11.92 32.50 -25.73
C ARG A 365 10.61 31.72 -25.91
N GLY A 366 9.56 32.05 -25.16
CA GLY A 366 8.27 31.38 -25.22
C GLY A 366 7.27 31.92 -24.20
N THR A 367 6.04 31.41 -24.22
CA THR A 367 5.02 31.69 -23.20
C THR A 367 5.48 31.12 -21.86
N GLU A 368 5.85 31.99 -20.93
CA GLU A 368 6.19 31.63 -19.56
C GLU A 368 4.97 31.02 -18.85
N LEU A 369 5.20 29.92 -18.13
CA LEU A 369 4.19 29.33 -17.27
C LEU A 369 3.88 30.31 -16.14
N LYS A 370 2.73 30.98 -16.22
CA LYS A 370 2.24 31.86 -15.16
C LYS A 370 1.45 31.05 -14.14
N TYR A 371 2.14 30.56 -13.11
CA TYR A 371 1.52 29.96 -11.93
C TYR A 371 1.62 30.96 -10.78
N LEU A 372 0.47 31.41 -10.29
CA LEU A 372 0.40 32.31 -9.15
C LEU A 372 -0.04 31.52 -7.94
N SER A 373 0.59 31.81 -6.82
CA SER A 373 0.20 31.25 -5.55
C SER A 373 -1.13 31.86 -5.07
N GLN A 374 -1.80 31.22 -4.12
CA GLN A 374 -3.00 31.80 -3.54
C GLN A 374 -2.63 33.03 -2.71
N GLU A 375 -3.36 34.14 -2.88
CA GLU A 375 -3.15 35.32 -2.05
C GLU A 375 -3.46 35.01 -0.58
N ILE A 376 -2.50 35.32 0.29
CA ILE A 376 -2.65 35.23 1.74
C ILE A 376 -3.58 36.36 2.19
N SER A 377 -4.81 36.03 2.58
CA SER A 377 -5.69 37.01 3.22
C SER A 377 -5.29 37.18 4.69
N LEU A 378 -4.81 38.36 5.04
CA LEU A 378 -4.49 38.72 6.43
C LEU A 378 -5.75 38.95 7.31
N VAL A 379 -6.94 38.86 6.72
CA VAL A 379 -8.22 39.26 7.36
C VAL A 379 -9.20 38.08 7.51
N THR A 380 -9.06 37.03 6.70
CA THR A 380 -9.92 35.84 6.76
C THR A 380 -9.17 34.65 7.37
N PHE A 381 -9.63 34.16 8.52
CA PHE A 381 -9.04 33.02 9.23
C PHE A 381 -9.47 31.64 8.68
N GLU A 382 -10.00 31.56 7.46
CA GLU A 382 -10.36 30.27 6.85
C GLU A 382 -9.14 29.39 6.52
N LYS A 383 -7.95 30.01 6.42
CA LYS A 383 -6.67 29.34 6.17
C LYS A 383 -5.61 29.92 7.09
N ILE A 384 -4.78 29.04 7.64
CA ILE A 384 -3.64 29.41 8.47
C ILE A 384 -2.37 29.11 7.68
N PHE A 385 -1.48 30.08 7.60
CA PHE A 385 -0.14 29.93 7.01
C PHE A 385 0.85 29.78 8.16
N TRP A 386 1.61 28.70 8.16
CA TRP A 386 2.57 28.39 9.22
C TRP A 386 3.84 27.80 8.61
N PRO A 387 5.04 28.23 9.04
CA PRO A 387 6.28 27.60 8.62
C PRO A 387 6.33 26.17 9.19
N VAL A 388 6.33 25.17 8.30
CA VAL A 388 6.36 23.76 8.71
C VAL A 388 7.80 23.34 8.97
N ASP A 389 8.23 23.46 10.22
CA ASP A 389 9.59 23.06 10.62
C ASP A 389 9.69 21.56 10.99
N SER A 390 8.67 21.03 11.70
CA SER A 390 8.68 19.62 12.15
C SER A 390 7.33 19.04 12.61
N GLU A 391 6.27 19.86 12.67
CA GLU A 391 4.95 19.42 13.14
C GLU A 391 4.06 19.02 11.96
N PHE A 392 3.49 17.81 12.03
CA PHE A 392 2.61 17.26 11.01
C PHE A 392 1.35 16.71 11.66
N TRP A 393 0.20 17.07 11.10
CA TRP A 393 -1.12 16.70 11.61
C TRP A 393 -1.73 15.65 10.69
N TRP A 394 -1.97 14.47 11.24
CA TRP A 394 -2.37 13.28 10.47
C TRP A 394 -3.66 13.48 9.65
N ASP A 395 -4.63 14.18 10.24
CA ASP A 395 -5.92 14.49 9.66
C ASP A 395 -5.85 15.59 8.59
N GLU A 396 -4.81 16.42 8.60
CA GLU A 396 -4.64 17.57 7.70
C GLU A 396 -3.71 17.30 6.51
N ILE A 397 -3.03 16.14 6.45
CA ILE A 397 -2.11 15.79 5.36
C ILE A 397 -2.69 16.09 3.94
N PRO A 398 -3.97 15.78 3.64
CA PRO A 398 -4.58 16.11 2.34
C PRO A 398 -4.75 17.62 2.08
N ASP A 399 -4.77 18.42 3.13
CA ASP A 399 -5.13 19.84 3.07
C ASP A 399 -3.91 20.75 2.90
N TYR A 400 -2.71 20.23 3.10
CA TYR A 400 -1.46 20.98 2.99
C TYR A 400 -1.33 21.59 1.59
N ASN A 401 -0.95 22.86 1.56
CA ASN A 401 -0.75 23.61 0.33
C ASN A 401 0.50 24.47 0.49
N MET A 402 1.46 24.29 -0.40
CA MET A 402 2.65 25.13 -0.41
C MET A 402 2.36 26.41 -1.18
N ASN A 403 2.63 27.56 -0.55
CA ASN A 403 2.56 28.85 -1.21
C ASN A 403 3.77 28.99 -2.15
N ILE A 404 3.60 28.65 -3.43
CA ILE A 404 4.66 28.73 -4.45
C ILE A 404 4.14 29.40 -5.71
N SER A 405 4.94 30.29 -6.29
CA SER A 405 4.68 30.95 -7.57
C SER A 405 5.72 30.55 -8.60
N SER A 406 5.40 30.72 -9.88
CA SER A 406 6.36 30.56 -10.96
C SER A 406 7.35 31.72 -10.99
N ARG A 407 8.64 31.41 -11.08
CA ARG A 407 9.72 32.38 -11.32
C ARG A 407 10.15 32.43 -12.80
N CYS A 408 9.39 31.77 -13.68
CA CYS A 408 9.72 31.74 -15.10
C CYS A 408 9.52 33.13 -15.71
N GLY A 409 10.61 33.82 -16.07
CA GLY A 409 10.60 35.12 -16.74
C GLY A 409 11.22 36.27 -15.95
N ASP A 410 11.40 36.09 -14.64
CA ASP A 410 12.19 37.02 -13.84
C ASP A 410 13.66 36.83 -14.22
N SER A 411 14.26 37.85 -14.84
CA SER A 411 15.68 37.86 -15.16
C SER A 411 16.46 37.68 -13.86
N GLY A 412 17.13 36.53 -13.70
CA GLY A 412 17.77 36.04 -12.47
C GLY A 412 18.82 36.98 -11.84
N LEU A 413 18.36 38.09 -11.28
CA LEU A 413 19.15 39.11 -10.59
C LEU A 413 18.51 39.54 -9.26
N SER A 414 17.43 38.88 -8.81
CA SER A 414 16.79 39.12 -7.50
C SER A 414 17.07 38.03 -6.47
N GLU A 415 18.13 37.23 -6.67
CA GLU A 415 18.44 36.05 -5.83
C GLU A 415 18.87 36.37 -4.38
N GLU A 416 19.10 37.63 -4.00
CA GLU A 416 19.56 37.95 -2.62
C GLU A 416 18.45 38.34 -1.62
N ASN A 417 17.18 38.53 -2.01
CA ASN A 417 16.17 39.09 -1.09
C ASN A 417 14.92 38.22 -0.82
N ASP A 418 14.71 37.12 -1.55
CA ASP A 418 13.48 36.33 -1.41
C ASP A 418 13.64 35.07 -0.54
N LEU A 419 14.88 34.57 -0.35
CA LEU A 419 15.12 33.46 0.58
C LEU A 419 15.04 33.87 2.06
N GLU A 420 15.16 35.17 2.38
CA GLU A 420 14.94 35.69 3.74
C GLU A 420 13.47 36.05 4.02
N LYS A 421 12.60 36.11 2.99
CA LYS A 421 11.19 36.45 3.16
C LYS A 421 10.23 35.26 3.16
N ASP A 422 10.70 34.11 2.67
CA ASP A 422 9.93 32.86 2.70
C ASP A 422 10.16 32.06 4.02
N PHE A 423 10.94 32.61 4.97
CA PHE A 423 11.29 31.99 6.27
C PHE A 423 11.08 32.88 7.51
N GLU A 424 10.35 33.99 7.39
CA GLU A 424 9.70 34.67 8.53
C GLU A 424 8.18 34.45 8.45
#